data_AF-A0A2C1DXT9-F1
#
_entry.id   AF-A0A2C1DXT9-F1
#
_cell.length_a   1.000
_cell.length_b   1.000
_cell.length_c   1.000
_cell.angle_alpha   90.00
_cell.angle_beta   90.00
_cell.angle_gamma   90.00
#
_symmetry.space_group_name_H-M   'P 1'
#
loop_
_entity.id
_entity.type
_entity.pdbx_description
1 polymer ?
#
loop_
_entity_poly.entity_id
_entity_poly.type
_entity_poly.pdbx_seq_one_letter_code
_entity_poly.pdbx_strand_id
1 'polypeptide(L)'
;MLSRQYLSHSEWIVGRRDYMFEEDGIVLILEPADERNMRKFIFTVPKSVYEKKEILLHYGTPLGQGYTDIIEDIISVHIDIDIVTVIGHVRG
;
A
#
# COMPACT_ATOMS: atom_id res chain seq x y z
N MET A 1 0.92 7.25 -17.67
CA MET A 1 0.84 8.65 -17.22
C MET A 1 -0.59 8.87 -16.75
N LEU A 2 -0.87 8.82 -15.45
CA LEU A 2 -2.21 9.03 -14.90
C LEU A 2 -2.20 10.29 -14.05
N SER A 3 -3.15 11.17 -14.38
CA SER A 3 -3.21 12.59 -14.08
C SER A 3 -3.78 12.91 -12.70
N ARG A 4 -3.31 14.03 -12.15
CA ARG A 4 -3.80 14.75 -10.97
C ARG A 4 -5.33 14.85 -10.89
N GLN A 5 -5.87 14.53 -9.71
CA GLN A 5 -6.84 15.29 -8.89
C GLN A 5 -7.73 14.30 -8.08
N TYR A 6 -8.19 14.76 -6.92
CA TYR A 6 -9.20 14.14 -6.03
C TYR A 6 -8.68 13.14 -4.97
N LEU A 7 -7.95 13.64 -3.97
CA LEU A 7 -7.69 12.89 -2.71
C LEU A 7 -8.51 13.53 -1.58
N SER A 8 -9.71 13.00 -1.34
CA SER A 8 -10.60 13.43 -0.26
C SER A 8 -10.35 12.61 1.01
N HIS A 9 -9.60 13.22 1.92
CA HIS A 9 -9.72 13.19 3.39
C HIS A 9 -10.54 12.04 4.03
N SER A 10 -9.85 11.08 4.66
CA SER A 10 -10.35 10.39 5.86
C SER A 10 -9.19 9.90 6.74
N GLU A 11 -8.73 10.77 7.65
CA GLU A 11 -7.89 10.40 8.81
C GLU A 11 -8.79 10.11 10.01
N TRP A 12 -8.63 8.97 10.69
CA TRP A 12 -9.16 8.74 12.05
C TRP A 12 -8.20 7.90 12.90
N ILE A 13 -8.14 8.24 14.19
CA ILE A 13 -7.03 8.12 15.16
C ILE A 13 -7.15 6.88 16.07
N VAL A 14 -6.06 6.12 16.29
CA VAL A 14 -5.63 5.56 17.61
C VAL A 14 -4.09 5.41 17.62
N GLY A 15 -3.44 5.53 18.78
CA GLY A 15 -1.98 5.66 18.96
C GLY A 15 -1.12 4.57 18.28
N ARG A 16 0.09 4.98 17.86
CA ARG A 16 0.96 4.29 16.89
C ARG A 16 0.27 4.27 15.51
N ARG A 17 0.52 5.31 14.71
CA ARG A 17 -0.25 5.63 13.50
C ARG A 17 -0.14 4.54 12.44
N ASP A 18 -1.19 3.74 12.31
CA ASP A 18 -1.49 2.99 11.08
C ASP A 18 -2.09 3.97 10.06
N TYR A 19 -1.61 3.97 8.81
CA TYR A 19 -2.21 4.75 7.72
C TYR A 19 -3.00 3.80 6.82
N MET A 20 -4.31 4.01 6.67
CA MET A 20 -5.15 3.24 5.76
C MET A 20 -5.58 4.13 4.58
N PHE A 21 -5.39 3.63 3.37
CA PHE A 21 -5.80 4.27 2.13
C PHE A 21 -6.69 3.32 1.34
N GLU A 22 -7.78 3.84 0.76
CA GLU A 22 -8.73 3.07 -0.05
C GLU A 22 -9.08 3.81 -1.35
N GLU A 23 -8.86 3.17 -2.52
CA GLU A 23 -9.21 3.70 -3.85
C GLU A 23 -9.61 2.54 -4.77
N ASP A 24 -10.74 2.62 -5.48
CA ASP A 24 -11.27 1.53 -6.33
C ASP A 24 -11.40 0.17 -5.58
N GLY A 25 -11.49 0.18 -4.25
CA GLY A 25 -11.45 -1.01 -3.39
C GLY A 25 -10.04 -1.59 -3.17
N ILE A 26 -8.99 -0.95 -3.70
CA ILE A 26 -7.60 -1.19 -3.34
C ILE A 26 -7.38 -0.64 -1.94
N VAL A 27 -6.81 -1.43 -1.03
CA VAL A 27 -6.52 -1.04 0.35
C VAL A 27 -5.02 -1.06 0.58
N LEU A 28 -4.44 0.04 1.05
CA LEU A 28 -3.06 0.11 1.54
C LEU A 28 -3.08 0.44 3.03
N ILE A 29 -2.49 -0.43 3.84
CA ILE A 29 -2.25 -0.20 5.26
C ILE A 29 -0.75 -0.10 5.49
N LEU A 30 -0.30 0.97 6.16
CA LEU A 30 1.06 1.13 6.64
C LEU A 30 1.06 1.06 8.16
N GLU A 31 1.72 0.05 8.72
CA GLU A 31 1.94 -0.07 10.15
C GLU A 31 3.03 0.93 10.61
N PRO A 32 3.03 1.33 11.90
CA PRO A 32 4.07 2.14 12.48
C PRO A 32 5.47 1.57 12.27
N ALA A 33 6.44 2.48 12.18
CA ALA A 33 7.84 2.08 12.04
C ALA A 33 8.32 1.29 13.28
N ASP A 34 9.09 0.25 13.01
CA ASP A 34 9.85 -0.49 14.02
C ASP A 34 11.10 0.30 14.48
N GLU A 35 11.90 -0.29 15.37
CA GLU A 35 13.13 0.33 15.89
C GLU A 35 14.18 0.60 14.80
N ARG A 36 14.07 -0.01 13.63
CA ARG A 36 14.97 0.15 12.47
C ARG A 36 14.44 1.17 11.46
N ASN A 37 13.38 1.90 11.80
CA ASN A 37 12.65 2.80 10.90
C ASN A 37 12.03 2.09 9.67
N MET A 38 11.72 0.79 9.82
CA MET A 38 11.03 0.00 8.79
C MET A 38 9.54 -0.06 9.11
N ARG A 39 8.70 0.19 8.11
CA ARG A 39 7.24 0.09 8.24
C ARG A 39 6.74 -1.09 7.45
N LYS A 40 5.89 -1.91 8.04
CA LYS A 40 5.20 -2.96 7.30
C LYS A 40 4.08 -2.35 6.48
N PHE A 41 3.97 -2.74 5.22
CA PHE A 41 2.84 -2.41 4.38
C PHE A 41 1.99 -3.65 4.09
N ILE A 42 0.69 -3.46 3.97
CA ILE A 42 -0.27 -4.45 3.52
C ILE A 42 -1.03 -3.81 2.37
N PHE A 43 -0.82 -4.33 1.16
CA PHE A 43 -1.40 -3.80 -0.07
C PHE A 43 -2.33 -4.82 -0.69
N THR A 44 -3.62 -4.55 -0.64
CA THR A 44 -4.70 -5.45 -1.10
C THR A 44 -5.33 -4.88 -2.36
N VAL A 45 -5.43 -5.70 -3.39
CA VAL A 45 -6.00 -5.33 -4.69
C VAL A 45 -7.12 -6.31 -5.03
N PRO A 46 -8.35 -5.82 -5.29
CA PRO A 46 -9.43 -6.68 -5.73
C PRO A 46 -9.28 -7.09 -7.19
N LYS A 47 -9.82 -8.25 -7.54
CA LYS A 47 -9.79 -8.85 -8.87
C LYS A 47 -10.36 -7.95 -9.95
N SER A 48 -11.46 -7.29 -9.64
CA SER A 48 -12.11 -6.31 -10.52
C SER A 48 -11.17 -5.18 -10.99
N VAL A 49 -10.09 -4.93 -10.26
CA VAL A 49 -9.05 -3.93 -10.55
C VAL A 49 -7.89 -4.57 -11.32
N TYR A 50 -7.26 -5.63 -10.80
CA TYR A 50 -6.07 -6.21 -11.44
C TYR A 50 -6.37 -6.96 -12.75
N GLU A 51 -7.63 -7.33 -13.01
CA GLU A 51 -8.04 -7.88 -14.31
C GLU A 51 -8.16 -6.81 -15.39
N LYS A 52 -8.33 -5.53 -15.01
CA LYS A 52 -8.52 -4.42 -15.95
C LYS A 52 -7.27 -3.60 -16.18
N LYS A 53 -6.38 -3.56 -15.19
CA LYS A 53 -5.10 -2.83 -15.26
C LYS A 53 -4.00 -3.62 -14.57
N GLU A 54 -2.81 -3.57 -15.16
CA GLU A 54 -1.61 -4.10 -14.53
C GLU A 54 -1.27 -3.26 -13.29
N ILE A 55 -0.96 -3.93 -12.19
CA ILE A 55 -0.53 -3.30 -10.93
C ILE A 55 0.90 -3.76 -10.69
N LEU A 56 1.84 -2.82 -10.75
CA LEU A 56 3.26 -3.08 -10.58
C LEU A 56 3.75 -2.57 -9.22
N LEU A 57 4.45 -3.42 -8.49
CA LEU A 57 5.20 -3.07 -7.30
C LEU A 57 6.69 -3.29 -7.60
N HIS A 58 7.48 -2.22 -7.53
CA HIS A 58 8.91 -2.27 -7.80
C HIS A 58 9.71 -1.98 -6.54
N TYR A 59 10.67 -2.84 -6.24
CA TYR A 59 11.70 -2.53 -5.25
C TYR A 59 12.39 -1.21 -5.56
N GLY A 60 12.73 -0.45 -4.52
CA GLY A 60 13.39 0.84 -4.70
C GLY A 60 12.44 1.96 -5.18
N THR A 61 11.14 1.71 -5.28
CA THR A 61 10.14 2.73 -5.63
C THR A 61 9.25 3.09 -4.44
N PRO A 62 8.73 4.32 -4.39
CA PRO A 62 7.80 4.72 -3.34
C PRO A 62 6.48 3.95 -3.41
N LEU A 63 5.95 3.57 -2.27
CA LEU A 63 4.66 2.87 -2.19
C LEU A 63 3.50 3.87 -2.13
N GLY A 64 2.84 4.10 -3.28
CA GLY A 64 1.71 5.03 -3.40
C GLY A 64 2.11 6.48 -3.66
N GLN A 65 1.16 7.30 -4.16
CA GLN A 65 1.43 8.72 -4.41
C GLN A 65 1.43 9.53 -3.10
N GLY A 66 2.48 10.30 -2.86
CA GLY A 66 2.60 11.16 -1.68
C GLY A 66 3.37 10.55 -0.51
N TYR A 67 3.70 9.26 -0.59
CA TYR A 67 4.60 8.60 0.36
C TYR A 67 6.02 8.60 -0.20
N THR A 68 6.99 8.90 0.65
CA THR A 68 8.42 8.80 0.33
C THR A 68 9.00 7.44 0.68
N ASP A 69 8.23 6.62 1.40
CA ASP A 69 8.70 5.35 1.93
C ASP A 69 8.92 4.35 0.78
N ILE A 70 10.13 3.83 0.68
CA ILE A 70 10.62 3.03 -0.45
C ILE A 70 10.42 1.55 -0.15
N ILE A 71 9.85 0.79 -1.08
CA ILE A 71 9.72 -0.67 -0.96
C ILE A 71 11.12 -1.30 -0.85
N GLU A 72 11.41 -1.89 0.32
CA GLU A 72 12.68 -2.55 0.62
C GLU A 72 12.59 -4.06 0.33
N ASP A 73 11.54 -4.71 0.83
CA ASP A 73 11.33 -6.15 0.68
C ASP A 73 9.83 -6.51 0.53
N ILE A 74 9.55 -7.66 -0.09
CA ILE A 74 8.24 -8.31 -0.11
C ILE A 74 8.38 -9.59 0.70
N ILE A 75 7.58 -9.69 1.76
CA ILE A 75 7.60 -10.80 2.70
C ILE A 75 6.66 -11.92 2.20
N SER A 76 5.50 -11.54 1.66
CA SER A 76 4.50 -12.51 1.24
C SER A 76 3.53 -11.95 0.20
N VAL A 77 2.99 -12.84 -0.62
CA VAL A 77 1.88 -12.58 -1.52
C VAL A 77 0.81 -13.63 -1.26
N HIS A 78 -0.39 -13.18 -0.91
CA HIS A 78 -1.56 -14.02 -0.69
C HIS A 78 -2.54 -13.79 -1.83
N ILE A 79 -3.02 -14.88 -2.42
CA ILE A 79 -3.98 -14.85 -3.53
C ILE A 79 -5.22 -15.62 -3.09
N ASP A 80 -6.36 -14.94 -3.10
CA ASP A 80 -7.69 -15.52 -2.93
C ASP A 80 -8.48 -15.32 -4.24
N ILE A 81 -9.67 -15.92 -4.34
CA ILE A 81 -10.48 -15.96 -5.57
C ILE A 81 -10.77 -14.57 -6.16
N ASP A 82 -10.92 -13.56 -5.30
CA ASP A 82 -11.32 -12.20 -5.66
C ASP A 82 -10.35 -11.10 -5.19
N ILE A 83 -9.25 -11.45 -4.51
CA ILE A 83 -8.28 -10.47 -3.99
C ILE A 83 -6.84 -10.99 -4.07
N VAL A 84 -5.90 -10.07 -4.25
CA VAL A 84 -4.46 -10.29 -4.08
C VAL A 84 -3.96 -9.36 -2.98
N THR A 85 -3.26 -9.90 -1.98
CA THR A 85 -2.66 -9.12 -0.90
C THR A 85 -1.16 -9.30 -0.91
N VAL A 86 -0.42 -8.20 -1.00
CA VAL A 86 1.04 -8.16 -0.90
C VAL A 86 1.42 -7.55 0.44
N ILE A 87 2.30 -8.21 1.18
CA ILE A 87 2.84 -7.72 2.44
C ILE A 87 4.35 -7.58 2.30
N GLY A 88 4.89 -6.46 2.73
CA GLY A 88 6.33 -6.20 2.70
C GLY A 88 6.72 -5.10 3.68
N HIS A 89 7.94 -4.60 3.57
CA HIS A 89 8.34 -3.40 4.28
C HIS A 89 8.71 -2.26 3.34
N VAL A 90 8.47 -1.07 3.83
CA VAL A 90 9.01 0.17 3.28
C VAL A 90 9.98 0.81 4.27
N ARG A 91 10.98 1.49 3.74
CA ARG A 91 11.93 2.29 4.50
C ARG A 91 11.59 3.77 4.37
N GLY A 92 11.40 4.45 5.50
CA GLY A 92 11.19 5.90 5.57
C GLY A 92 12.47 6.72 5.64
#